data_AF-A0A9X0C5B1-F1
#
_entry.id   AF-A0A9X0C5B1-F1
#
_cell.length_a   1.000
_cell.length_b   1.000
_cell.length_c   1.000
_cell.angle_alpha   90.00
_cell.angle_beta   90.00
_cell.angle_gamma   90.00
#
_symmetry.space_group_name_H-M   'P 1'
#
loop_
_entity.id
_entity.type
_entity.pdbx_description
1 polymer ?
#
loop_
_entity_poly.entity_id
_entity_poly.type
_entity_poly.pdbx_seq_one_letter_code
_entity_poly.pdbx_strand_id
1 'polypeptide(L)'
;MENNTFSIGCNVLGGDNAPAHPDNAIFPGWRDLAVICNVLHQWDFEVPLNKNLAFKRELVSVIQPAIEAVTPGTGVYLNEMDPWYEGDWKTEMYGTNYNRLLNIKHTYDADALLWGLFAVGSE
;
A
#
# COMPACT_ATOMS: atom_id res chain seq x y z
N MET A 1 9.43 8.34 26.70
CA MET A 1 8.40 8.31 25.66
C MET A 1 8.13 9.76 25.27
N GLU A 2 8.97 10.34 24.41
CA GLU A 2 8.77 11.68 23.84
C GLU A 2 9.86 11.87 22.78
N ASN A 3 9.56 11.42 21.57
CA ASN A 3 10.13 11.89 20.32
C ASN A 3 9.07 11.49 19.29
N ASN A 4 8.27 12.48 18.86
CA ASN A 4 7.24 12.30 17.84
C ASN A 4 7.91 12.03 16.48
N THR A 5 8.51 10.85 16.31
CA THR A 5 9.26 10.48 15.10
C THR A 5 8.32 10.35 13.89
N PHE A 6 7.05 10.03 14.11
CA PHE A 6 6.03 10.00 13.07
C PHE A 6 4.64 10.24 13.66
N SER A 7 3.66 10.48 12.79
CA SER A 7 2.25 10.60 13.12
C SER A 7 1.46 9.50 12.40
N ILE A 8 0.29 9.14 12.93
CA ILE A 8 -0.64 8.25 12.24
C ILE A 8 -1.93 9.02 11.99
N GLY A 9 -2.32 9.15 10.73
CA GLY A 9 -3.60 9.70 10.33
C GLY A 9 -4.50 8.59 9.81
N CYS A 10 -5.74 8.49 10.32
CA CYS A 10 -6.70 7.47 9.90
C CYS A 10 -7.99 8.10 9.38
N ASN A 11 -8.53 7.55 8.30
CA ASN A 11 -9.88 7.82 7.82
C ASN A 11 -10.79 6.66 8.19
N VAL A 12 -11.95 6.94 8.79
CA VAL A 12 -12.99 5.94 9.05
C VAL A 12 -13.80 5.74 7.78
N LEU A 13 -13.83 4.50 7.32
CA LEU A 13 -14.54 4.07 6.12
C LEU A 13 -15.66 3.13 6.57
N GLY A 14 -16.91 3.50 6.29
CA GLY A 14 -18.04 2.60 6.51
C GLY A 14 -18.17 1.66 5.31
N GLY A 15 -17.43 0.54 5.29
CA GLY A 15 -17.52 -0.47 4.23
C GLY A 15 -18.86 -1.23 4.23
N ASP A 16 -19.42 -1.43 5.42
CA ASP A 16 -20.71 -2.08 5.60
C ASP A 16 -21.85 -1.29 4.95
N ASN A 17 -22.67 -1.98 4.16
CA ASN A 17 -23.78 -1.43 3.39
C ASN A 17 -23.38 -0.47 2.25
N ALA A 18 -22.17 -0.62 1.69
CA ALA A 18 -21.81 0.05 0.46
C ALA A 18 -22.88 -0.18 -0.64
N PRO A 19 -23.29 0.85 -1.39
CA PRO A 19 -24.25 0.70 -2.47
C PRO A 19 -23.79 -0.31 -3.53
N ALA A 20 -24.76 -0.92 -4.21
CA ALA A 20 -24.46 -1.76 -5.37
C ALA A 20 -23.65 -0.97 -6.41
N HIS A 21 -22.61 -1.60 -6.93
CA HIS A 21 -21.72 -1.02 -7.94
C HIS A 21 -21.45 -2.03 -9.06
N PRO A 22 -21.10 -1.59 -10.27
CA PRO A 22 -20.60 -2.49 -11.32
C PRO A 22 -19.34 -3.26 -10.88
N ASP A 23 -19.08 -4.42 -11.49
CA ASP A 23 -17.84 -5.19 -11.25
C ASP A 23 -16.60 -4.31 -11.50
N ASN A 24 -15.64 -4.38 -10.59
CA ASN A 24 -14.40 -3.63 -10.66
C ASN A 24 -13.27 -4.32 -9.89
N ALA A 25 -12.06 -3.80 -10.03
CA ALA A 25 -10.85 -4.42 -9.49
C ALA A 25 -10.41 -3.84 -8.13
N ILE A 26 -11.28 -3.12 -7.40
CA ILE A 26 -10.93 -2.64 -6.06
C ILE A 26 -10.51 -3.84 -5.20
N PHE A 27 -9.41 -3.67 -4.45
CA PHE A 27 -8.89 -4.71 -3.56
C PHE A 27 -10.02 -5.24 -2.64
N PRO A 28 -10.25 -6.57 -2.56
CA PRO A 28 -11.43 -7.10 -1.89
C PRO A 28 -11.60 -6.66 -0.44
N GLY A 29 -10.50 -6.53 0.31
CA GLY A 29 -10.53 -6.12 1.72
C GLY A 29 -11.06 -4.71 1.97
N TRP A 30 -11.21 -3.85 0.94
CA TRP A 30 -11.88 -2.55 1.10
C TRP A 30 -13.33 -2.65 1.52
N ARG A 31 -14.00 -3.78 1.26
CA ARG A 31 -15.43 -3.96 1.59
C ARG A 31 -15.66 -4.19 3.08
N ASP A 32 -14.68 -4.78 3.76
CA ASP A 32 -14.74 -5.13 5.19
C ASP A 32 -13.91 -4.17 6.06
N LEU A 33 -13.25 -3.18 5.46
CA LEU A 33 -12.35 -2.26 6.14
C LEU A 33 -13.12 -1.18 6.90
N ALA A 34 -12.81 -1.01 8.19
CA ALA A 34 -13.36 0.07 9.02
C ALA A 34 -12.53 1.36 8.95
N VAL A 35 -11.22 1.26 8.75
CA VAL A 35 -10.30 2.40 8.73
C VAL A 35 -9.17 2.18 7.73
N ILE A 36 -8.74 3.24 7.05
CA ILE A 36 -7.44 3.30 6.38
C ILE A 36 -6.54 4.24 7.16
N CYS A 37 -5.31 3.82 7.46
CA CYS A 37 -4.36 4.58 8.28
C CYS A 37 -3.03 4.75 7.55
N ASN A 38 -2.48 5.96 7.60
CA ASN A 38 -1.18 6.30 7.04
C ASN A 38 -0.20 6.64 8.16
N VAL A 39 0.98 6.04 8.10
CA VAL A 39 2.14 6.45 8.89
C VAL A 39 2.84 7.58 8.14
N LEU A 40 2.92 8.74 8.77
CA LEU A 40 3.39 9.97 8.16
C LEU A 40 4.58 10.52 8.94
N HIS A 41 5.69 10.72 8.25
CA HIS A 41 6.81 11.54 8.70
C HIS A 41 7.00 12.67 7.71
N GLN A 42 7.03 13.90 8.21
CA GLN A 42 7.28 15.07 7.37
C GLN A 42 8.76 15.10 7.00
N TRP A 43 9.06 15.39 5.74
CA TRP A 43 10.44 15.56 5.31
C TRP A 43 11.06 16.76 6.02
N ASP A 44 12.18 16.52 6.69
CA ASP A 44 12.93 17.57 7.36
C ASP A 44 14.00 18.13 6.40
N PHE A 45 13.83 19.39 6.00
CA PHE A 45 14.70 20.08 5.05
C PHE A 45 15.98 20.67 5.70
N GLU A 46 16.08 20.65 7.03
CA GLU A 46 17.20 21.20 7.79
C GLU A 46 18.24 20.13 8.16
N VAL A 47 17.89 18.85 8.03
CA VAL A 47 18.78 17.71 8.32
C VAL A 47 19.46 17.15 7.06
N PRO A 48 20.62 16.49 7.21
CA PRO A 48 21.24 15.78 6.08
C PRO A 48 20.32 14.69 5.53
N LEU A 49 20.37 14.48 4.20
CA LEU A 49 19.55 13.51 3.48
C LEU A 49 19.47 12.12 4.15
N ASN A 50 20.60 11.62 4.68
CA ASN A 50 20.65 10.30 5.29
C ASN A 50 19.75 10.15 6.52
N LYS A 51 19.36 11.24 7.19
CA LYS A 51 18.41 11.21 8.30
C LYS A 51 16.99 10.90 7.81
N ASN A 52 16.54 11.58 6.76
CA ASN A 52 15.24 11.28 6.13
C ASN A 52 15.22 9.87 5.52
N LEU A 53 16.31 9.46 4.85
CA LEU A 53 16.41 8.11 4.29
C LEU A 53 16.44 7.02 5.35
N ALA A 54 17.02 7.28 6.53
CA ALA A 54 16.98 6.33 7.65
C ALA A 54 15.54 6.09 8.11
N PHE A 55 14.72 7.14 8.17
CA PHE A 55 13.30 6.99 8.49
C PHE A 55 12.54 6.23 7.39
N LYS A 56 12.73 6.53 6.10
CA LYS A 56 12.13 5.73 5.01
C LYS A 56 12.43 4.24 5.16
N ARG A 57 13.67 3.90 5.53
CA ARG A 57 14.07 2.51 5.78
C ARG A 57 13.35 1.92 6.99
N GLU A 58 13.31 2.63 8.11
CA GLU A 58 12.58 2.20 9.31
C GLU A 58 11.08 1.98 9.02
N LEU A 59 10.46 2.87 8.24
CA LEU A 59 9.07 2.76 7.82
C LEU A 59 8.82 1.42 7.12
N VAL A 60 9.59 1.08 6.10
CA VAL A 60 9.33 -0.12 5.28
C VAL A 60 9.86 -1.41 5.91
N SER A 61 10.91 -1.36 6.73
CA SER A 61 11.55 -2.56 7.29
C SER A 61 11.12 -2.90 8.71
N VAL A 62 10.49 -1.97 9.42
CA VAL A 62 10.08 -2.16 10.83
C VAL A 62 8.60 -1.84 11.01
N ILE A 63 8.18 -0.62 10.65
CA ILE A 63 6.84 -0.14 10.98
C ILE A 63 5.78 -0.85 10.12
N GLN A 64 5.96 -0.89 8.81
CA GLN A 64 5.00 -1.51 7.89
C GLN A 64 4.82 -3.02 8.15
N PRO A 65 5.89 -3.83 8.33
CA PRO A 65 5.74 -5.23 8.72
C PRO A 65 5.05 -5.42 10.07
N ALA A 66 5.26 -4.52 11.03
CA ALA A 66 4.57 -4.58 12.33
C ALA A 66 3.07 -4.30 12.19
N ILE A 67 2.66 -3.41 11.27
CA ILE A 67 1.26 -3.16 10.95
C ILE A 67 0.64 -4.41 10.31
N GLU A 68 1.25 -4.95 9.26
CA GLU A 68 0.78 -6.15 8.58
C GLU A 68 0.59 -7.34 9.54
N ALA A 69 1.52 -7.52 10.47
CA ALA A 69 1.46 -8.59 11.47
C ALA A 69 0.25 -8.49 12.42
N VAL A 70 -0.29 -7.28 12.66
CA VAL A 70 -1.45 -7.06 13.54
C VAL A 70 -2.75 -6.79 12.78
N THR A 71 -2.71 -6.70 11.45
CA THR A 71 -3.89 -6.54 10.59
C THR A 71 -4.02 -7.68 9.56
N PRO A 72 -4.02 -8.96 10.00
CA PRO A 72 -4.11 -10.08 9.07
C PRO A 72 -5.41 -10.04 8.25
N GLY A 73 -5.32 -10.37 6.96
CA GLY A 73 -6.46 -10.36 6.05
C GLY A 73 -6.85 -8.98 5.53
N THR A 74 -6.12 -7.93 5.91
CA THR A 74 -6.22 -6.60 5.30
C THR A 74 -5.26 -6.48 4.11
N GLY A 75 -4.90 -5.26 3.73
CA GLY A 75 -3.96 -5.00 2.64
C GLY A 75 -3.36 -3.60 2.74
N VAL A 76 -2.51 -3.28 1.77
CA VAL A 76 -1.86 -1.99 1.59
C VAL A 76 -2.55 -1.21 0.48
N TYR A 77 -2.87 0.06 0.74
CA TYR A 77 -3.35 0.92 -0.33
C TYR A 77 -2.19 1.37 -1.23
N LEU A 78 -2.17 0.85 -2.45
CA LEU A 78 -1.08 1.02 -3.40
C LEU A 78 -0.68 2.49 -3.67
N ASN A 79 -1.64 3.41 -3.63
CA ASN A 79 -1.40 4.83 -3.92
C ASN A 79 -0.65 5.58 -2.81
N GLU A 80 -0.57 4.99 -1.60
CA GLU A 80 0.01 5.63 -0.41
C GLU A 80 1.23 4.87 0.13
N MET A 81 1.75 3.89 -0.63
CA MET A 81 2.89 3.07 -0.19
C MET A 81 4.24 3.68 -0.60
N ASP A 82 5.23 3.55 0.27
CA ASP A 82 6.60 3.95 0.00
C ASP A 82 7.25 3.05 -1.07
N PRO A 83 7.93 3.62 -2.09
CA PRO A 83 8.67 2.85 -3.11
C PRO A 83 9.73 1.87 -2.59
N TRP A 84 10.15 1.96 -1.33
CA TRP A 84 11.12 1.04 -0.72
C TRP A 84 10.46 -0.17 -0.05
N TYR A 85 9.16 -0.34 -0.19
CA TYR A 85 8.45 -1.50 0.34
C TYR A 85 8.95 -2.80 -0.32
N GLU A 86 9.31 -3.78 0.51
CA GLU A 86 9.90 -5.06 0.09
C GLU A 86 9.01 -6.28 0.45
N GLY A 87 7.79 -6.04 0.96
CA GLY A 87 6.84 -7.11 1.28
C GLY A 87 6.14 -7.69 0.04
N ASP A 88 5.16 -8.56 0.26
CA ASP A 88 4.39 -9.20 -0.82
C ASP A 88 3.36 -8.23 -1.43
N TRP A 89 3.86 -7.23 -2.16
CA TRP A 89 3.06 -6.17 -2.77
C TRP A 89 1.94 -6.70 -3.67
N LYS A 90 2.10 -7.88 -4.29
CA LYS A 90 1.07 -8.47 -5.14
C LYS A 90 -0.16 -8.85 -4.30
N THR A 91 0.07 -9.55 -3.19
CA THR A 91 -1.00 -9.93 -2.27
C THR A 91 -1.55 -8.71 -1.53
N GLU A 92 -0.69 -7.86 -0.99
CA GLU A 92 -1.10 -6.74 -0.15
C GLU A 92 -1.84 -5.64 -0.92
N MET A 93 -1.45 -5.35 -2.17
CA MET A 93 -2.06 -4.27 -2.96
C MET A 93 -3.23 -4.74 -3.84
N TYR A 94 -3.21 -5.98 -4.32
CA TYR A 94 -4.18 -6.49 -5.30
C TYR A 94 -4.95 -7.73 -4.82
N GLY A 95 -4.41 -8.49 -3.88
CA GLY A 95 -5.02 -9.68 -3.33
C GLY A 95 -5.39 -10.70 -4.41
N THR A 96 -6.58 -11.29 -4.29
CA THR A 96 -7.08 -12.30 -5.22
C THR A 96 -7.31 -11.78 -6.64
N ASN A 97 -7.36 -10.45 -6.85
CA ASN A 97 -7.55 -9.86 -8.17
C ASN A 97 -6.28 -9.93 -9.04
N TYR A 98 -5.10 -10.14 -8.45
CA TYR A 98 -3.82 -9.99 -9.15
C TYR A 98 -3.73 -10.85 -10.43
N ASN A 99 -4.08 -12.13 -10.36
CA ASN A 99 -3.98 -13.03 -11.51
C ASN A 99 -4.92 -12.65 -12.66
N ARG A 100 -6.14 -12.17 -12.36
CA ARG A 100 -7.08 -11.68 -13.38
C ARG A 100 -6.53 -10.41 -14.02
N LEU A 101 -5.97 -9.50 -13.22
CA LEU A 101 -5.36 -8.27 -13.72
C LEU A 101 -4.12 -8.55 -14.56
N LEU A 102 -3.29 -9.51 -14.17
CA LEU A 102 -2.10 -9.91 -14.92
C LEU A 102 -2.46 -10.47 -16.30
N ASN A 103 -3.52 -11.28 -16.37
CA ASN A 103 -4.03 -11.75 -17.66
C ASN A 103 -4.52 -10.60 -18.56
N ILE A 104 -5.19 -9.60 -17.98
CA ILE A 104 -5.61 -8.39 -18.70
C ILE A 104 -4.37 -7.60 -19.17
N LYS A 105 -3.37 -7.39 -18.30
CA LYS A 105 -2.10 -6.74 -18.62
C LYS A 105 -1.43 -7.41 -19.83
N HIS A 106 -1.28 -8.73 -19.82
CA HIS A 106 -0.70 -9.47 -20.95
C HIS A 106 -1.53 -9.40 -22.24
N THR A 107 -2.85 -9.24 -22.13
CA THR A 107 -3.73 -9.08 -23.31
C THR A 107 -3.51 -7.74 -24.01
N TYR A 108 -3.32 -6.67 -23.23
CA TYR A 108 -3.30 -5.30 -23.76
C TYR A 108 -1.89 -4.69 -23.83
N ASP A 109 -0.91 -5.25 -23.13
CA ASP A 109 0.47 -4.78 -23.06
C ASP A 109 1.43 -5.97 -22.96
N ALA A 110 1.39 -6.84 -23.96
CA ALA A 110 2.22 -8.05 -24.03
C ALA A 110 3.73 -7.77 -24.04
N ASP A 111 4.12 -6.60 -24.55
CA ASP A 111 5.52 -6.16 -24.63
C ASP A 111 5.97 -5.39 -23.38
N ALA A 112 5.10 -5.29 -22.36
CA ALA A 112 5.35 -4.61 -21.09
C ALA A 112 5.85 -3.14 -21.24
N LEU A 113 5.29 -2.40 -22.21
CA LEU A 113 5.65 -1.01 -22.47
C LEU A 113 5.24 -0.09 -21.30
N LEU A 114 4.13 -0.38 -20.64
CA LEU A 114 3.60 0.40 -19.52
C LEU A 114 4.11 -0.17 -18.20
N TRP A 115 5.39 -0.01 -17.92
CA TRP A 115 6.00 -0.45 -16.67
C TRP A 115 5.85 0.60 -15.55
N GLY A 116 5.68 0.14 -14.31
CA GLY A 116 5.71 0.97 -13.12
C GLY A 116 5.98 0.12 -11.88
N LEU A 117 6.69 0.70 -10.90
CA LEU A 117 6.95 0.01 -9.64
C LEU A 117 5.63 -0.39 -8.97
N PHE A 118 5.53 -1.67 -8.61
CA PHE A 118 4.32 -2.32 -8.06
C PHE A 118 3.11 -2.34 -9.00
N ALA A 119 3.24 -1.94 -10.27
CA ALA A 119 2.17 -2.14 -11.23
C ALA A 119 1.98 -3.64 -11.49
N VAL A 120 0.78 -4.04 -11.90
CA VAL A 120 0.52 -5.43 -12.33
C VAL A 120 1.45 -5.80 -13.49
N GLY A 121 2.16 -6.93 -13.37
CA GLY A 121 3.15 -7.38 -14.35
C GLY A 121 4.44 -6.55 -14.38
N SER A 122 4.85 -6.00 -13.23
CA SER A 122 6.11 -5.23 -13.10
C SER A 122 7.30 -6.08 -12.62
N GLU A 123 7.04 -7.34 -12.26
CA GLU A 123 8.03 -8.36 -11.92
C GLU A 123 8.83 -8.91 -13.11
#